data_AF-J9BNZ1-F1
#
_entry.id   AF-J9BNZ1-F1
#
_cell.length_a   1.000
_cell.length_b   1.000
_cell.length_c   1.000
_cell.angle_alpha   90.00
_cell.angle_beta   90.00
_cell.angle_gamma   90.00
#
_symmetry.space_group_name_H-M   'P 1'
#
loop_
_entity.id
_entity.type
_entity.pdbx_description
1 polymer ?
#
loop_
_entity_poly.entity_id
_entity_poly.type
_entity_poly.pdbx_seq_one_letter_code
_entity_poly.pdbx_strand_id
1 'polypeptide(L)' 'MKRTEDILSKLLLQNNDDWEIENVVCDDSVEEIRITLKYCHPTIKVDGNEFP' A
#
# COMPACT_ATOMS: atom_id res chain seq x y z
N MET A 1 17.47 -11.17 -2.28
CA MET A 1 16.99 -10.89 -0.90
C MET A 1 15.60 -10.27 -1.06
N LYS A 2 14.54 -10.87 -0.49
CA LYS A 2 13.19 -10.27 -0.58
C LYS A 2 13.21 -8.99 0.25
N ARG A 3 12.75 -7.87 -0.31
CA ARG A 3 12.62 -6.63 0.45
C ARG A 3 11.40 -6.70 1.37
N THR A 4 11.39 -5.94 2.46
CA THR A 4 10.28 -5.90 3.43
C THR A 4 8.97 -5.54 2.72
N GLU A 5 9.05 -4.63 1.76
CA GLU A 5 7.99 -4.21 0.86
C GLU A 5 7.42 -5.39 0.06
N ASP A 6 8.26 -6.29 -0.46
CA ASP A 6 7.80 -7.47 -1.23
C ASP A 6 6.96 -8.43 -0.36
N ILE A 7 7.29 -8.53 0.93
CA ILE A 7 6.56 -9.38 1.89
C ILE A 7 5.23 -8.70 2.26
N LEU A 8 5.28 -7.40 2.57
CA LEU A 8 4.11 -6.63 2.95
C LEU A 8 3.10 -6.49 1.81
N SER A 9 3.54 -6.25 0.57
CA SER A 9 2.65 -6.20 -0.59
C SER A 9 1.90 -7.53 -0.77
N LYS A 10 2.58 -8.67 -0.57
CA LYS A 10 1.94 -9.99 -0.63
C LYS A 10 0.98 -10.30 0.52
N LEU A 11 1.13 -9.62 1.66
CA LEU A 11 0.25 -9.82 2.80
C LEU A 11 -0.96 -8.89 2.75
N LEU A 12 -0.76 -7.62 2.39
CA LEU A 12 -1.76 -6.56 2.52
C LEU A 12 -2.52 -6.30 1.22
N LEU A 13 -1.90 -6.53 0.06
CA LEU A 13 -2.44 -6.17 -1.26
C LEU A 13 -2.75 -7.43 -2.09
N GLN A 14 -3.24 -8.49 -1.44
CA GLN A 14 -3.54 -9.74 -2.13
C GLN A 14 -4.61 -9.55 -3.21
N ASN A 15 -4.22 -9.79 -4.46
CA ASN A 15 -5.06 -9.58 -5.65
C ASN A 15 -5.55 -8.13 -5.81
N ASN A 16 -4.80 -7.16 -5.30
CA ASN A 16 -5.11 -5.75 -5.46
C ASN A 16 -3.95 -5.05 -6.17
N ASP A 17 -4.11 -4.87 -7.49
CA ASP A 17 -3.14 -4.21 -8.36
C ASP A 17 -3.33 -2.67 -8.38
N ASP A 18 -4.38 -2.16 -7.72
CA ASP A 18 -4.72 -0.74 -7.72
C ASP A 18 -3.86 0.09 -6.77
N TRP A 19 -3.21 -0.57 -5.79
CA TRP A 19 -2.39 0.05 -4.77
C TRP A 19 -0.97 -0.51 -4.77
N GLU A 20 0.01 0.33 -4.47
CA GLU A 20 1.41 -0.06 -4.25
C GLU A 20 1.89 0.42 -2.88
N ILE A 21 2.85 -0.29 -2.28
CA ILE A 21 3.54 0.21 -1.09
C ILE A 21 4.54 1.28 -1.51
N GLU A 22 4.28 2.52 -1.10
CA GLU A 22 5.17 3.65 -1.34
C GLU A 22 6.31 3.71 -0.31
N ASN A 23 5.96 3.47 0.96
CA ASN A 23 6.92 3.58 2.06
C ASN A 23 6.55 2.69 3.24
N VAL A 24 7.58 2.25 3.98
CA VAL A 24 7.45 1.49 5.22
C VAL A 24 8.35 2.14 6.27
N VAL A 25 7.75 2.59 7.37
CA VAL A 25 8.47 3.16 8.51
C VAL A 25 8.21 2.29 9.73
N CYS A 26 9.29 1.81 10.34
CA CYS A 26 9.24 1.13 11.63
C CYS A 26 9.67 2.10 12.73
N ASP A 27 8.81 2.30 13.72
CA ASP A 27 9.11 3.11 14.91
C ASP A 27 9.17 2.20 16.14
N ASP A 28 10.37 1.70 16.41
CA ASP A 28 10.64 0.79 17.53
C ASP A 28 10.43 1.47 18.90
N SER A 29 10.36 2.80 18.96
CA SER A 29 10.15 3.53 20.22
C SER A 29 8.71 3.46 20.72
N VAL A 30 7.77 3.23 19.81
CA VAL A 30 6.33 3.11 20.10
C VAL A 30 5.74 1.79 19.58
N GLU A 31 6.58 0.85 19.17
CA GLU A 31 6.19 -0.46 18.63
C GLU A 31 5.19 -0.35 17.46
N GLU A 32 5.41 0.61 16.55
CA GLU A 32 4.50 0.91 15.44
C GLU A 32 5.14 0.68 14.07
N ILE A 33 4.38 0.08 13.14
CA ILE A 33 4.74 0.00 11.72
C ILE A 33 3.75 0.84 10.93
N ARG A 34 4.25 1.86 10.24
CA ARG A 34 3.48 2.72 9.34
C ARG A 34 3.76 2.34 7.90
N ILE A 35 2.71 2.05 7.15
CA ILE A 35 2.78 1.68 5.74
C ILE A 35 1.99 2.72 4.95
N THR A 36 2.68 3.40 4.03
CA THR A 36 2.05 4.33 3.11
C THR A 36 1.74 3.60 1.81
N LEU A 37 0.46 3.63 1.42
CA LEU A 37 0.00 3.08 0.16
C LEU A 37 -0.20 4.22 -0.84
N LYS A 38 0.25 4.01 -2.06
CA LYS A 38 -0.01 4.89 -3.19
C LYS A 38 -1.00 4.22 -4.13
N TYR A 39 -2.02 4.99 -4.53
CA TYR A 39 -2.93 4.55 -5.56
C TYR A 39 -2.25 4.66 -6.92
N CYS A 40 -2.26 3.58 -7.68
CA CYS A 40 -1.53 3.46 -8.95
C CYS A 40 -2.25 4.16 -10.12
N HIS A 41 -3.55 4.41 -9.97
CA HIS A 41 -4.37 4.96 -11.04
C HIS A 41 -4.56 6.47 -10.88
N PRO A 42 -4.72 7.20 -11.99
CA PRO A 42 -5.00 8.64 -11.96
C PRO A 42 -6.39 8.98 -11.42
N THR A 43 -7.28 7.99 -11.32
CA THR A 43 -8.68 8.16 -10.92
C THR A 43 -9.20 6.95 -10.15
N ILE A 44 -9.95 7.19 -9.08
CA ILE A 44 -10.57 6.18 -8.24
C ILE A 44 -12.00 5.93 -8.72
N LYS A 45 -12.38 4.66 -8.91
CA LYS A 45 -13.77 4.27 -9.20
C LYS A 45 -14.49 3.84 -7.92
N VAL A 46 -15.53 4.58 -7.55
CA VAL A 46 -16.39 4.28 -6.38
C VAL A 46 -17.84 4.24 -6.85
N ASP A 47 -18.50 3.09 -6.68
CA ASP A 47 -19.91 2.87 -7.04
C ASP A 47 -20.27 3.33 -8.47
N GLY A 48 -19.36 3.10 -9.42
CA GLY A 48 -19.53 3.49 -10.83
C GLY A 48 -19.22 4.95 -11.15
N ASN A 49 -18.86 5.76 -10.15
CA ASN A 49 -18.40 7.14 -10.32
C ASN A 49 -16.87 7.19 -10.30
N GLU A 50 -16.29 8.08 -11.10
CA GLU A 50 -14.85 8.26 -11.24
C GLU A 50 -14.42 9.58 -10.60
N PHE A 51 -13.46 9.51 -9.67
CA PHE A 51 -12.93 10.64 -8.92
C PHE A 51 -11.44 10.83 -9.24
N PRO A 52 -10.95 12.06 -9.38
CA PRO A 52 -9.52 12.33 -9.49
C PRO A 52 -8.77 12.01 -8.19
#